data_AF-A0A060BUS8-F1
#
_entry.id   AF-A0A060BUS8-F1
#
_cell.length_a   1.000
_cell.length_b   1.000
_cell.length_c   1.000
_cell.angle_alpha   90.00
_cell.angle_beta   90.00
_cell.angle_gamma   90.00
#
_symmetry.space_group_name_H-M   'P 1'
#
loop_
_entity.id
_entity.type
_entity.pdbx_description
1 polymer ?
#
loop_
_entity_poly.entity_id
_entity_poly.type
_entity_poly.pdbx_seq_one_letter_code
_entity_poly.pdbx_strand_id
1 'polypeptide(L)'
;MRPRSGTRAFSALGRETFVTPVAWHDGWPAIEPVTRNPRPGDRVEVRFDEPLDAEWIAVRRLPAEIADRDRVPGALVLHGDGSTLEDARPVFLGRRQAHLNNAVTVRVDVAAGVGGLAVRYDEAFRVEIEARPGRVTARAAIGGLAQSWTHALDAPVVELHLDSAPPAAATGLVAHQRR
;
A
#
# COMPACT_ATOMS: atom_id res chain seq x y z
N MET A 1 -0.02 17.94 5.40
CA MET A 1 -0.37 16.60 5.93
C MET A 1 -1.87 16.51 6.09
N ARG A 2 -2.51 15.39 5.76
CA ARG A 2 -3.91 15.11 6.10
C ARG A 2 -3.98 14.08 7.23
N PRO A 3 -3.61 14.45 8.47
CA PRO A 3 -3.59 13.47 9.55
C PRO A 3 -5.00 12.96 9.86
N ARG A 4 -5.12 11.64 9.97
CA ARG A 4 -6.34 10.93 10.38
C ARG A 4 -5.95 9.91 11.43
N SER A 5 -6.30 10.21 12.67
CA SER A 5 -6.24 9.36 13.86
C SER A 5 -6.84 10.13 15.04
N GLY A 6 -7.23 9.47 16.13
CA GLY A 6 -7.75 10.12 17.34
C GLY A 6 -6.84 11.21 17.90
N THR A 7 -5.53 11.12 17.65
CA THR A 7 -4.52 12.12 18.06
C THR A 7 -4.13 13.11 16.95
N ARG A 8 -4.65 12.95 15.72
CA ARG A 8 -4.21 13.70 14.51
C ARG A 8 -2.67 13.68 14.30
N ALA A 9 -1.98 12.68 14.83
CA ALA A 9 -0.52 12.56 14.74
C ALA A 9 -0.05 11.69 13.56
N PHE A 10 -0.97 10.99 12.89
CA PHE A 10 -0.64 10.03 11.83
C PHE A 10 -1.33 10.35 10.51
N SER A 11 -0.59 10.25 9.41
CA SER A 11 -1.09 10.41 8.03
C SER A 11 -0.77 9.12 7.27
N ALA A 12 -1.79 8.32 6.95
CA ALA A 12 -1.62 7.05 6.25
C ALA A 12 -0.98 7.22 4.86
N LEU A 13 -1.14 8.38 4.23
CA LEU A 13 -0.52 8.71 2.93
C LEU A 13 0.89 9.32 3.06
N GLY A 14 1.42 9.43 4.29
CA GLY A 14 2.67 10.13 4.54
C GLY A 14 2.58 11.63 4.27
N ARG A 15 3.68 12.22 3.79
CA ARG A 15 3.79 13.64 3.42
C ARG A 15 3.34 13.88 2.00
N GLU A 16 2.51 14.91 1.85
CA GLU A 16 1.90 15.29 0.58
C GLU A 16 2.38 16.69 0.21
N THR A 17 2.50 16.93 -1.10
CA THR A 17 2.88 18.22 -1.66
C THR A 17 1.65 19.10 -1.82
N PHE A 18 1.77 20.36 -1.39
CA PHE A 18 0.76 21.39 -1.57
C PHE A 18 1.39 22.57 -2.31
N VAL A 19 0.57 23.32 -3.04
CA VAL A 19 0.97 24.56 -3.70
C VAL A 19 -0.01 25.66 -3.29
N THR A 20 0.51 26.85 -3.04
CA THR A 20 -0.29 28.03 -2.66
C THR A 20 0.42 29.30 -3.14
N PRO A 21 -0.31 30.39 -3.46
CA PRO A 21 0.30 31.66 -3.80
C PRO A 21 1.15 32.24 -2.66
N VAL A 22 2.14 33.06 -3.03
CA VAL A 22 2.98 33.83 -2.11
C VAL A 22 2.92 35.30 -2.53
N ALA A 23 2.52 36.16 -1.60
CA ALA A 23 2.50 37.62 -1.79
C ALA A 23 3.63 38.26 -0.98
N TRP A 24 4.26 39.30 -1.52
CA TRP A 24 5.40 39.97 -0.88
C TRP A 24 4.97 41.29 -0.25
N HIS A 25 5.34 41.50 1.02
CA HIS A 25 5.01 42.71 1.79
C HIS A 25 6.25 43.15 2.57
N ASP A 26 6.71 44.38 2.35
CA ASP A 26 7.89 44.95 3.03
C ASP A 26 9.13 44.04 3.03
N GLY A 27 9.38 43.36 1.89
CA GLY A 27 10.51 42.45 1.71
C GLY A 27 10.33 41.05 2.30
N TRP A 28 9.16 40.73 2.87
CA TRP A 28 8.86 39.43 3.47
C TRP A 28 7.77 38.66 2.69
N PRO A 29 7.90 37.33 2.56
CA PRO A 29 6.88 36.50 1.95
C PRO A 29 5.72 36.23 2.91
N ALA A 30 4.50 36.51 2.47
CA ALA A 30 3.26 36.09 3.09
C ALA A 30 2.66 34.94 2.27
N ILE A 31 2.53 33.76 2.89
CA ILE A 31 2.03 32.53 2.26
C ILE A 31 0.50 32.49 2.42
N GLU A 32 -0.22 32.34 1.31
CA GLU A 32 -1.68 32.23 1.36
C GLU A 32 -2.14 30.86 1.88
N PRO A 33 -3.35 30.75 2.47
CA PRO A 33 -3.93 29.48 2.85
C PRO A 33 -4.04 28.51 1.67
N VAL A 34 -3.63 27.25 1.89
CA VAL A 34 -3.81 26.18 0.89
C VAL A 34 -5.30 25.91 0.70
N THR A 35 -5.82 26.27 -0.47
CA THR A 35 -7.20 25.96 -0.86
C THR A 35 -7.28 24.51 -1.36
N ARG A 36 -8.29 23.77 -0.90
CA ARG A 36 -8.50 22.39 -1.35
C ARG A 36 -9.11 22.38 -2.74
N ASN A 37 -8.52 21.61 -3.64
CA ASN A 37 -9.08 21.31 -4.96
C ASN A 37 -9.37 19.80 -5.07
N PRO A 38 -10.53 19.33 -4.60
CA PRO A 38 -10.86 17.91 -4.66
C PRO A 38 -10.95 17.44 -6.11
N ARG A 39 -10.37 16.28 -6.40
CA ARG A 39 -10.43 15.61 -7.70
C ARG A 39 -11.32 14.36 -7.61
N PRO A 40 -11.93 13.92 -8.72
CA PRO A 40 -12.53 12.60 -8.80
C PRO A 40 -11.55 11.50 -8.40
N GLY A 41 -12.08 10.34 -8.00
CA GLY A 41 -11.24 9.16 -7.79
C GLY A 41 -10.70 8.62 -9.12
N ASP A 42 -9.55 7.98 -9.06
CA ASP A 42 -8.89 7.38 -10.22
C ASP A 42 -9.09 5.86 -10.24
N ARG A 43 -9.07 5.28 -11.44
CA ARG A 43 -9.07 3.82 -11.65
C ARG A 43 -7.92 3.48 -12.59
N VAL A 44 -7.08 2.54 -12.17
CA VAL A 44 -5.96 2.05 -12.97
C VAL A 44 -6.06 0.54 -13.09
N GLU A 45 -5.99 0.03 -14.32
CA GLU A 45 -5.93 -1.39 -14.62
C GLU A 45 -4.53 -1.70 -15.18
N VAL A 46 -3.85 -2.67 -14.59
CA VAL A 46 -2.48 -3.04 -14.96
C VAL A 46 -2.50 -4.46 -15.48
N ARG A 47 -2.15 -4.64 -16.76
CA ARG A 47 -2.09 -5.96 -17.40
C ARG A 47 -0.68 -6.45 -17.68
N PHE A 48 0.32 -5.62 -17.37
CA PHE A 48 1.75 -5.91 -17.59
C PHE A 48 2.11 -6.21 -19.05
N ASP A 49 1.34 -5.68 -20.00
CA ASP A 49 1.64 -5.64 -21.43
C ASP A 49 2.58 -4.47 -21.78
N GLU A 50 2.53 -3.36 -21.03
CA GLU A 50 3.38 -2.18 -21.20
C GLU A 50 4.55 -2.11 -20.19
N PRO A 51 5.62 -1.33 -20.46
CA PRO A 51 6.74 -1.16 -19.52
C PRO A 51 6.27 -0.61 -18.17
N LEU A 52 6.93 -1.03 -17.10
CA LEU A 52 6.69 -0.46 -15.78
C LEU A 52 7.04 1.03 -15.81
N ASP A 53 6.05 1.88 -15.55
CA ASP A 53 6.25 3.31 -15.39
C ASP A 53 7.02 3.65 -14.10
N ALA A 54 7.27 4.94 -13.88
CA ALA A 54 8.02 5.44 -12.73
C ALA A 54 7.26 5.33 -11.39
N GLU A 55 6.02 4.85 -11.37
CA GLU A 55 5.26 4.68 -10.14
C GLU A 55 5.55 3.36 -9.44
N TRP A 56 6.15 2.40 -10.14
CA TRP A 56 6.56 1.11 -9.59
C TRP A 56 7.88 1.21 -8.82
N ILE A 57 7.85 0.78 -7.57
CA ILE A 57 8.95 0.93 -6.62
C ILE A 57 9.26 -0.41 -6.00
N ALA A 58 10.54 -0.78 -6.01
CA ALA A 58 11.08 -1.86 -5.21
C ALA A 58 11.76 -1.31 -3.95
N VAL A 59 11.65 -2.04 -2.83
CA VAL A 59 12.18 -1.57 -1.54
C VAL A 59 13.70 -1.77 -1.50
N ARG A 60 14.44 -0.66 -1.57
CA ARG A 60 15.93 -0.64 -1.50
C ARG A 60 16.60 -1.53 -2.56
N ARG A 61 15.92 -1.72 -3.69
CA ARG A 61 16.33 -2.49 -4.88
C ARG A 61 15.74 -1.80 -6.12
N LEU A 62 16.25 -2.12 -7.30
CA LEU A 62 15.66 -1.75 -8.58
C LEU A 62 14.53 -2.74 -8.93
N PRO A 63 13.44 -2.28 -9.55
CA PRO A 63 12.38 -3.18 -10.04
C PRO A 63 12.91 -4.35 -10.88
N ALA A 64 13.86 -4.08 -11.79
CA ALA A 64 14.46 -5.08 -12.67
C ALA A 64 15.33 -6.12 -11.94
N GLU A 65 15.72 -5.90 -10.68
CA GLU A 65 16.44 -6.92 -9.89
C GLU A 65 15.52 -8.00 -9.36
N ILE A 66 14.21 -7.72 -9.24
CA ILE A 66 13.26 -8.59 -8.54
C ILE A 66 12.07 -9.04 -9.39
N ALA A 67 11.86 -8.39 -10.54
CA ALA A 67 10.71 -8.59 -11.38
C ALA A 67 11.11 -8.82 -12.85
N ASP A 68 10.48 -9.81 -13.46
CA ASP A 68 10.64 -10.18 -14.87
C ASP A 68 9.26 -10.22 -15.53
N ARG A 69 9.04 -9.30 -16.47
CA ARG A 69 7.79 -9.16 -17.23
C ARG A 69 7.83 -9.96 -18.53
N ASP A 70 9.02 -10.29 -19.02
CA ASP A 70 9.19 -10.94 -20.32
C ASP A 70 9.13 -12.47 -20.18
N ARG A 71 9.17 -12.98 -18.93
CA ARG A 71 9.05 -14.40 -18.61
C ARG A 71 7.71 -15.03 -18.99
N VAL A 72 6.61 -14.32 -18.74
CA VAL A 72 5.24 -14.79 -18.99
C VAL A 72 4.44 -13.66 -19.61
N PRO A 73 3.98 -13.79 -20.87
CA PRO A 73 3.18 -12.75 -21.51
C PRO A 73 1.94 -12.36 -20.70
N GLY A 74 1.75 -11.06 -20.45
CA GLY A 74 0.61 -10.52 -19.70
C GLY A 74 0.69 -10.76 -18.18
N ALA A 75 1.87 -11.07 -17.65
CA ALA A 75 2.10 -11.20 -16.22
C ALA A 75 3.44 -10.57 -15.81
N LEU A 76 3.54 -10.19 -14.54
CA LEU A 76 4.79 -9.82 -13.92
C LEU A 76 5.22 -10.94 -12.98
N VAL A 77 6.37 -11.56 -13.25
CA VAL A 77 6.94 -12.60 -12.40
C VAL A 77 7.85 -11.94 -11.36
N LEU A 78 7.61 -12.22 -10.08
CA LEU A 78 8.51 -11.81 -9.01
C LEU A 78 9.41 -12.99 -8.60
N HIS A 79 10.72 -12.75 -8.56
CA HIS A 79 11.70 -13.78 -8.20
C HIS A 79 11.89 -13.84 -6.69
N GLY A 80 11.08 -14.67 -6.02
CA GLY A 80 11.22 -14.96 -4.59
C GLY A 80 12.62 -15.48 -4.25
N ASP A 81 13.27 -14.86 -3.26
CA ASP A 81 14.62 -15.21 -2.77
C ASP A 81 14.61 -15.72 -1.31
N GLY A 82 13.41 -15.95 -0.76
CA GLY A 82 13.21 -16.35 0.64
C GLY A 82 13.07 -15.19 1.62
N SER A 83 13.33 -13.95 1.19
CA SER A 83 13.00 -12.76 1.98
C SER A 83 11.48 -12.58 2.12
N THR A 84 11.08 -11.93 3.20
CA THR A 84 9.70 -11.62 3.56
C THR A 84 9.52 -10.11 3.70
N LEU A 85 8.30 -9.62 3.88
CA LEU A 85 8.05 -8.18 4.09
C LEU A 85 8.62 -7.64 5.40
N GLU A 86 9.10 -8.51 6.32
CA GLU A 86 9.84 -8.18 7.54
C GLU A 86 11.30 -7.76 7.25
N ASP A 87 11.83 -8.14 6.09
CA ASP A 87 13.20 -7.85 5.74
C ASP A 87 13.35 -6.42 5.19
N ALA A 88 14.58 -5.91 5.27
CA ALA A 88 14.92 -4.58 4.76
C ALA A 88 14.95 -4.52 3.22
N ARG A 89 15.11 -5.65 2.53
CA ARG A 89 15.18 -5.73 1.06
C ARG A 89 14.27 -6.85 0.53
N PRO A 90 12.94 -6.76 0.76
CA PRO A 90 11.99 -7.79 0.38
C PRO A 90 11.84 -7.87 -1.15
N VAL A 91 11.35 -9.02 -1.64
CA VAL A 91 10.76 -9.11 -3.00
C VAL A 91 9.38 -8.47 -2.95
N PHE A 92 9.35 -7.15 -3.09
CA PHE A 92 8.13 -6.35 -3.11
C PHE A 92 8.23 -5.28 -4.18
N LEU A 93 7.30 -5.32 -5.13
CA LEU A 93 7.09 -4.26 -6.11
C LEU A 93 5.71 -3.65 -5.87
N GLY A 94 5.64 -2.34 -5.68
CA GLY A 94 4.38 -1.68 -5.37
C GLY A 94 4.32 -0.23 -5.86
N ARG A 95 3.13 0.35 -5.76
CA ARG A 95 2.84 1.76 -6.02
C ARG A 95 2.42 2.46 -4.73
N ARG A 96 2.54 3.79 -4.70
CA ARG A 96 2.11 4.58 -3.54
C ARG A 96 0.59 4.59 -3.43
N GLN A 97 0.06 4.40 -2.22
CA GLN A 97 -1.33 4.70 -1.95
C GLN A 97 -1.55 6.21 -2.02
N ALA A 98 -2.36 6.68 -2.99
CA ALA A 98 -2.65 8.10 -3.20
C ALA A 98 -3.99 8.56 -2.59
N HIS A 99 -4.89 7.61 -2.31
CA HIS A 99 -6.22 7.87 -1.79
C HIS A 99 -6.43 7.16 -0.45
N LEU A 100 -7.10 7.84 0.47
CA LEU A 100 -7.48 7.28 1.78
C LEU A 100 -8.58 6.23 1.66
N ASN A 101 -9.41 6.36 0.63
CA ASN A 101 -10.39 5.36 0.25
C ASN A 101 -9.89 4.73 -1.05
N ASN A 102 -9.49 3.46 -1.01
CA ASN A 102 -9.04 2.73 -2.21
C ASN A 102 -9.38 1.25 -2.09
N ALA A 103 -9.40 0.60 -3.25
CA ALA A 103 -9.61 -0.82 -3.40
C ALA A 103 -8.54 -1.34 -4.36
N VAL A 104 -7.85 -2.41 -3.99
CA VAL A 104 -6.83 -3.04 -4.83
C VAL A 104 -7.12 -4.52 -4.94
N THR A 105 -7.17 -5.01 -6.18
CA THR A 105 -7.34 -6.42 -6.49
C THR A 105 -6.16 -6.87 -7.36
N VAL A 106 -5.57 -8.02 -7.04
CA VAL A 106 -4.54 -8.65 -7.86
C VAL A 106 -4.89 -10.11 -8.11
N ARG A 107 -4.63 -10.58 -9.33
CA ARG A 107 -4.67 -11.99 -9.67
C ARG A 107 -3.25 -12.53 -9.58
N VAL A 108 -3.05 -13.55 -8.74
CA VAL A 108 -1.73 -14.14 -8.47
C VAL A 108 -1.77 -15.63 -8.79
N ASP A 109 -0.74 -16.10 -9.50
CA ASP A 109 -0.48 -17.53 -9.72
C ASP A 109 0.63 -17.99 -8.77
N VAL A 110 0.31 -18.93 -7.90
CA VAL A 110 1.20 -19.52 -6.89
C VAL A 110 1.52 -20.99 -7.16
N ALA A 111 1.25 -21.51 -8.36
CA ALA A 111 1.51 -22.91 -8.72
C ALA A 111 2.97 -23.34 -8.41
N ALA A 112 3.92 -22.44 -8.63
CA ALA A 112 5.35 -22.70 -8.50
C ALA A 112 6.01 -21.95 -7.33
N GLY A 113 5.25 -21.36 -6.41
CA GLY A 113 5.85 -20.54 -5.36
C GLY A 113 4.88 -19.85 -4.42
N VAL A 114 5.26 -18.64 -4.02
CA VAL A 114 4.58 -17.84 -2.99
C VAL A 114 4.42 -16.44 -3.56
N GLY A 115 3.25 -15.85 -3.38
CA GLY A 115 2.95 -14.51 -3.86
C GLY A 115 1.84 -13.89 -3.03
N GLY A 116 1.53 -12.61 -3.27
CA GLY A 116 0.56 -11.95 -2.42
C GLY A 116 0.23 -10.52 -2.79
N LEU A 117 -0.58 -9.92 -1.93
CA LEU A 117 -0.96 -8.51 -1.95
C LEU A 117 -0.67 -7.90 -0.58
N ALA A 118 -0.08 -6.71 -0.53
CA ALA A 118 0.20 -6.06 0.75
C ALA A 118 0.14 -4.54 0.69
N VAL A 119 -0.18 -3.95 1.85
CA VAL A 119 0.08 -2.55 2.19
C VAL A 119 1.25 -2.54 3.15
N ARG A 120 2.39 -1.98 2.73
CA ARG A 120 3.62 -1.92 3.52
C ARG A 120 4.00 -0.47 3.79
N TYR A 121 4.08 -0.10 5.06
CA TYR A 121 4.70 1.14 5.49
C TYR A 121 6.20 0.90 5.71
N ASP A 122 6.53 -0.07 6.57
CA ASP A 122 7.90 -0.52 6.85
C ASP A 122 7.90 -2.00 7.30
N GLU A 123 9.02 -2.46 7.85
CA GLU A 123 9.21 -3.82 8.36
C GLU A 123 8.28 -4.15 9.54
N ALA A 124 7.82 -3.15 10.31
CA ALA A 124 7.02 -3.32 11.53
C ALA A 124 5.53 -3.00 11.34
N PHE A 125 5.17 -2.30 10.26
CA PHE A 125 3.81 -1.86 9.95
C PHE A 125 3.40 -2.30 8.54
N ARG A 126 2.68 -3.42 8.47
CA ARG A 126 2.24 -4.04 7.22
C ARG A 126 0.93 -4.80 7.39
N VAL A 127 0.14 -4.85 6.33
CA VAL A 127 -0.99 -5.76 6.15
C VAL A 127 -0.74 -6.52 4.86
N GLU A 128 -0.78 -7.84 4.91
CA GLU A 128 -0.44 -8.71 3.78
C GLU A 128 -1.39 -9.90 3.67
N ILE A 129 -1.60 -10.36 2.44
CA ILE A 129 -2.26 -11.62 2.11
C ILE A 129 -1.25 -12.42 1.29
N GLU A 130 -0.68 -13.47 1.87
CA GLU A 130 0.23 -14.40 1.21
C GLU A 130 -0.55 -15.63 0.76
N ALA A 131 -0.44 -15.98 -0.52
CA ALA A 131 -0.93 -17.22 -1.10
C ALA A 131 0.25 -18.12 -1.49
N ARG A 132 0.02 -19.42 -1.41
CA ARG A 132 0.93 -20.49 -1.82
C ARG A 132 0.12 -21.78 -2.04
N PRO A 133 0.70 -22.85 -2.60
CA PRO A 133 -0.05 -24.09 -2.81
C PRO A 133 -0.72 -24.59 -1.52
N GLY A 134 -2.04 -24.76 -1.59
CA GLY A 134 -2.86 -25.32 -0.52
C GLY A 134 -3.30 -24.34 0.58
N ARG A 135 -2.78 -23.10 0.65
CA ARG A 135 -3.21 -22.13 1.67
C ARG A 135 -3.06 -20.66 1.30
N VAL A 136 -3.91 -19.84 1.90
CA VAL A 136 -3.81 -18.38 1.93
C VAL A 136 -3.80 -17.89 3.37
N THR A 137 -2.89 -16.98 3.69
CA THR A 137 -2.71 -16.40 5.03
C THR A 137 -2.76 -14.88 4.94
N ALA A 138 -3.75 -14.27 5.60
CA ALA A 138 -3.77 -12.84 5.87
C ALA A 138 -3.00 -12.57 7.17
N ARG A 139 -2.17 -11.52 7.20
CA ARG A 139 -1.43 -11.07 8.38
C ARG A 139 -1.51 -9.55 8.52
N ALA A 140 -1.79 -9.08 9.74
CA ALA A 140 -1.64 -7.69 10.13
C ALA A 140 -0.53 -7.59 11.17
N ALA A 141 0.51 -6.81 10.88
CA ALA A 141 1.61 -6.53 11.80
C ALA A 141 1.68 -5.03 12.09
N ILE A 142 1.63 -4.67 13.38
CA ILE A 142 1.51 -3.30 13.87
C ILE A 142 2.41 -3.14 15.10
N GLY A 143 3.61 -2.59 14.89
CA GLY A 143 4.49 -2.18 15.99
C GLY A 143 4.89 -3.32 16.95
N GLY A 144 5.08 -4.53 16.41
CA GLY A 144 5.46 -5.72 17.18
C GLY A 144 4.30 -6.64 17.56
N LEU A 145 3.03 -6.21 17.40
CA LEU A 145 1.90 -7.13 17.43
C LEU A 145 1.66 -7.69 16.04
N ALA A 146 1.40 -9.00 15.95
CA ALA A 146 0.98 -9.65 14.73
C ALA A 146 -0.26 -10.51 14.96
N GLN A 147 -1.21 -10.43 14.05
CA GLN A 147 -2.35 -11.33 13.97
C GLN A 147 -2.39 -11.96 12.58
N SER A 148 -2.75 -13.24 12.51
CA SER A 148 -2.86 -13.94 11.23
C SER A 148 -4.08 -14.84 11.17
N TRP A 149 -4.60 -15.00 9.96
CA TRP A 149 -5.74 -15.85 9.65
C TRP A 149 -5.40 -16.68 8.43
N THR A 150 -5.61 -18.00 8.50
CA THR A 150 -5.25 -18.92 7.41
C THR A 150 -6.46 -19.71 6.97
N HIS A 151 -6.62 -19.86 5.66
CA HIS A 151 -7.62 -20.69 5.03
C HIS A 151 -6.97 -21.61 3.99
N ALA A 152 -7.64 -22.73 3.69
CA ALA A 152 -7.26 -23.59 2.58
C ALA A 152 -7.40 -22.84 1.25
N LEU A 153 -6.54 -23.18 0.30
CA LEU A 153 -6.61 -22.65 -1.07
C LEU A 153 -6.58 -23.82 -2.05
N ASP A 154 -7.68 -24.00 -2.77
CA ASP A 154 -7.89 -25.17 -3.64
C ASP A 154 -7.40 -24.96 -5.08
N ALA A 155 -7.05 -23.73 -5.45
CA ALA A 155 -6.59 -23.36 -6.80
C ALA A 155 -5.24 -22.64 -6.75
N PRO A 156 -4.33 -22.90 -7.70
CA PRO A 156 -3.04 -22.21 -7.77
C PRO A 156 -3.17 -20.75 -8.20
N VAL A 157 -4.26 -20.38 -8.87
CA VAL A 157 -4.52 -19.00 -9.28
C VAL A 157 -5.64 -18.44 -8.42
N VAL A 158 -5.37 -17.32 -7.75
CA VAL A 158 -6.29 -16.71 -6.79
C VAL A 158 -6.35 -15.20 -7.00
N GLU A 159 -7.53 -14.64 -6.77
CA GLU A 159 -7.74 -13.19 -6.70
C GLU A 159 -7.66 -12.74 -5.24
N LEU A 160 -6.75 -11.81 -4.96
CA LEU A 160 -6.53 -11.23 -3.64
C LEU A 160 -6.99 -9.78 -3.64
N HIS A 161 -7.65 -9.35 -2.57
CA HIS A 161 -8.28 -8.04 -2.50
C HIS A 161 -8.02 -7.34 -1.15
N LEU A 162 -7.74 -6.04 -1.19
CA LEU A 162 -7.61 -5.17 -0.02
C LEU A 162 -8.34 -3.85 -0.25
N ASP A 163 -9.16 -3.47 0.73
CA ASP A 163 -9.79 -2.16 0.83
C ASP A 163 -9.13 -1.32 1.93
N SER A 164 -8.85 -0.05 1.62
CA SER A 164 -8.70 1.00 2.63
C SER A 164 -9.98 1.82 2.61
N ALA A 165 -10.73 1.81 3.71
CA ALA A 165 -11.97 2.55 3.85
C ALA A 165 -12.09 3.12 5.27
N PRO A 166 -12.92 4.16 5.47
CA PRO A 166 -13.28 4.59 6.81
C PRO A 166 -13.92 3.43 7.59
N PRO A 167 -13.66 3.31 8.90
CA PRO A 167 -14.30 2.27 9.71
C PRO A 167 -15.82 2.45 9.67
N ALA A 168 -16.56 1.34 9.55
CA ALA A 168 -18.02 1.32 9.41
C ALA A 168 -18.77 1.91 10.62
N ALA A 169 -18.10 2.06 11.76
CA ALA A 169 -18.57 2.81 12.92
C ALA A 169 -17.42 3.61 13.52
N ALA A 170 -17.70 4.81 14.02
CA ALA A 170 -16.80 5.50 14.92
C ALA A 170 -16.76 4.73 16.25
N THR A 171 -16.00 3.64 16.32
CA THR A 171 -15.51 3.12 17.60
C THR A 171 -14.51 4.14 18.11
N GLY A 172 -15.03 5.22 18.69
CA GLY A 172 -14.25 6.17 19.44
C GLY A 172 -13.51 5.40 20.53
N LEU A 173 -12.19 5.54 20.58
CA LEU A 173 -11.49 5.39 21.84
C LEU A 173 -12.14 6.37 22.81
N VAL A 174 -12.84 5.82 23.80
CA VAL A 174 -13.61 6.45 24.87
C VAL A 174 -13.16 7.90 25.11
N ALA A 175 -13.99 8.86 24.69
CA ALA A 175 -13.84 10.25 25.12
C ALA A 175 -14.22 10.30 26.60
N HIS A 176 -13.22 10.36 27.49
CA HIS A 176 -13.44 10.71 28.89
C HIS A 176 -14.10 12.09 28.93
N GLN A 177 -15.41 12.12 29.21
CA GLN A 177 -16.10 13.33 29.65
C GLN A 177 -15.46 13.74 30.97
N ARG A 178 -14.75 14.88 30.98
CA ARG A 178 -14.46 15.59 32.24
C ARG A 178 -15.77 16.26 32.68
N ARG A 179 -16.21 15.92 33.89
CA ARG A 179 -17.17 16.71 34.66
C ARG A 179 -16.52 18.03 35.08
#